data_AF-A0A367B4Q2-F1
#
_entry.id   AF-A0A367B4Q2-F1
#
_cell.length_a   1.000
_cell.length_b   1.000
_cell.length_c   1.000
_cell.angle_alpha   90.00
_cell.angle_beta   90.00
_cell.angle_gamma   90.00
#
_symmetry.space_group_name_H-M   'P 1'
#
loop_
_entity.id
_entity.type
_entity.pdbx_description
1 polymer ?
#
loop_
_entity_poly.entity_id
_entity_poly.type
_entity_poly.pdbx_seq_one_letter_code
_entity_poly.pdbx_strand_id
1 'polypeptide(L)'
;MSSTTTGPSGDRLPVEDPFVRQITWLVNAHGGRDQLAKISGKRVSPRTLDNWCRGRYPRNAVTGAVRELDAWALENSPGYPEAARAPRLVETCGPTPAGATATEPAQAPAPAPETPGPPPWWRRRRILVAALVLVLAVGGTTTALLLRDDGPDPIPPLPSTGDGRLRPETTGSLGANTFADPRTLQGQAQKIPPDTTVEVRCRYYAPSIPSVSPDGFWYLIETDEWAGRWSPANSFMNGDVKGGPTLHNTDFDVPVCR
;
A
#
# COMPACT_ATOMS: atom_id res chain seq x y z
N MET A 1 44.26 -0.59 -21.79
CA MET A 1 43.01 -1.20 -22.30
C MET A 1 42.46 -2.08 -21.19
N SER A 2 41.63 -1.51 -20.32
CA SER A 2 40.98 -2.26 -19.24
C SER A 2 39.49 -2.24 -19.53
N SER A 3 38.97 -3.40 -19.94
CA SER A 3 37.55 -3.59 -20.23
C SER A 3 36.79 -3.68 -18.92
N THR A 4 35.97 -2.67 -18.62
CA THR A 4 34.97 -2.75 -17.55
C THR A 4 33.78 -3.53 -18.09
N THR A 5 33.60 -4.74 -17.58
CA THR A 5 32.43 -5.59 -17.83
C THR A 5 31.20 -4.99 -17.15
N THR A 6 30.33 -4.38 -17.94
CA THR A 6 28.96 -4.00 -17.54
C THR A 6 28.10 -5.26 -17.52
N GLY A 7 27.81 -5.78 -16.33
CA GLY A 7 26.79 -6.82 -16.14
C GLY A 7 25.37 -6.22 -16.10
N PRO A 8 24.35 -6.94 -16.59
CA PRO A 8 22.96 -6.47 -16.52
C PRO A 8 22.47 -6.48 -15.07
N SER A 9 21.83 -5.37 -14.67
CA SER A 9 21.00 -5.14 -13.47
C SER A 9 20.81 -6.35 -12.54
N GLY A 10 21.85 -6.65 -11.76
CA GLY A 10 21.90 -7.79 -10.85
C GLY A 10 21.44 -7.43 -9.45
N ASP A 11 20.64 -8.32 -8.87
CA ASP A 11 20.19 -8.33 -7.47
C ASP A 11 21.27 -7.84 -6.49
N ARG A 12 21.13 -6.60 -6.00
CA ARG A 12 21.85 -6.18 -4.80
C ARG A 12 21.28 -6.96 -3.62
N LEU A 13 22.15 -7.61 -2.85
CA LEU A 13 21.78 -8.24 -1.58
C LEU A 13 20.98 -7.24 -0.73
N PRO A 14 19.89 -7.65 -0.05
CA PRO A 14 18.98 -6.74 0.65
C PRO A 14 19.65 -5.80 1.68
N VAL A 15 20.83 -6.17 2.18
CA VAL A 15 21.59 -5.40 3.18
C VAL A 15 22.32 -4.19 2.56
N GLU A 16 22.64 -4.25 1.27
CA GLU A 16 23.33 -3.17 0.53
C GLU A 16 22.35 -2.15 -0.09
N ASP A 17 21.05 -2.44 -0.04
CA ASP A 17 20.02 -1.58 -0.57
C ASP A 17 19.70 -0.44 0.42
N PRO A 18 19.93 0.84 0.05
CA PRO A 18 19.77 1.96 0.96
C PRO A 18 18.32 2.12 1.43
N PHE A 19 17.32 1.81 0.59
CA PHE A 19 15.91 1.87 0.98
C PHE A 19 15.61 0.80 2.03
N VAL A 20 16.08 -0.43 1.79
CA VAL A 20 15.88 -1.56 2.71
C VAL A 20 16.58 -1.30 4.04
N ARG A 21 17.79 -0.73 4.02
CA ARG A 21 18.50 -0.32 5.23
C ARG A 21 17.72 0.72 6.02
N GLN A 22 17.20 1.75 5.34
CA GLN A 22 16.42 2.82 5.97
C GLN A 22 15.13 2.28 6.61
N ILE A 23 14.37 1.46 5.88
CA ILE A 23 13.10 0.93 6.40
C ILE A 23 13.31 -0.08 7.53
N THR A 24 14.36 -0.91 7.45
CA THR A 24 14.71 -1.85 8.52
C THR A 24 15.10 -1.12 9.79
N TRP A 25 15.89 -0.03 9.67
CA TRP A 25 16.20 0.82 10.81
C TRP A 25 14.94 1.43 11.44
N LEU A 26 14.04 2.01 10.63
CA LEU A 26 12.77 2.57 11.13
C LEU A 26 11.93 1.52 11.86
N VAL A 27 11.81 0.32 11.29
CA VAL A 27 11.08 -0.79 11.92
C VAL A 27 11.69 -1.14 13.29
N ASN A 28 13.01 -1.25 13.38
CA ASN A 28 13.70 -1.61 14.62
C ASN A 28 13.63 -0.48 15.67
N ALA A 29 13.82 0.78 15.26
CA ALA A 29 13.77 1.95 16.14
C ALA A 29 12.40 2.11 16.82
N HIS A 30 11.34 1.63 16.18
CA HIS A 30 9.97 1.75 16.65
C HIS A 30 9.37 0.44 17.19
N GLY A 31 10.20 -0.57 17.48
CA GLY A 31 9.76 -1.79 18.15
C GLY A 31 9.02 -2.79 17.26
N GLY A 32 9.19 -2.73 15.95
CA GLY A 32 8.67 -3.69 14.98
C GLY A 32 7.65 -3.11 13.99
N ARG A 33 7.28 -3.92 12.99
CA ARG A 33 6.42 -3.51 11.86
C ARG A 33 5.02 -3.11 12.31
N ASP A 34 4.41 -3.88 13.19
CA ASP A 34 3.07 -3.60 13.71
C ASP A 34 3.03 -2.33 14.55
N GLN A 35 4.07 -2.13 15.37
CA GLN A 35 4.18 -0.94 16.19
C GLN A 35 4.43 0.31 15.33
N LEU A 36 5.36 0.24 14.36
CA LEU A 36 5.59 1.31 13.39
C LEU A 36 4.31 1.67 12.62
N ALA A 37 3.57 0.68 12.11
CA ALA A 37 2.30 0.90 11.42
C ALA A 37 1.27 1.59 12.33
N LYS A 38 1.19 1.20 13.61
CA LYS A 38 0.27 1.79 14.57
C LYS A 38 0.61 3.25 14.90
N ILE A 39 1.87 3.53 15.26
CA ILE A 39 2.29 4.88 15.67
C ILE A 39 2.37 5.87 14.51
N SER A 40 2.63 5.38 13.29
CA SER A 40 2.55 6.18 12.07
C SER A 40 1.10 6.38 11.59
N GLY A 41 0.09 6.05 12.40
CA GLY A 41 -1.32 6.30 12.06
C GLY A 41 -1.80 5.46 10.87
N LYS A 42 -1.25 4.25 10.69
CA LYS A 42 -1.58 3.32 9.60
C LYS A 42 -1.29 3.84 8.18
N ARG A 43 -0.35 4.79 8.04
CA ARG A 43 0.16 5.27 6.74
C ARG A 43 0.67 4.13 5.85
N VAL A 44 1.30 3.13 6.47
CA VAL A 44 1.80 1.94 5.79
C VAL A 44 1.40 0.70 6.59
N SER A 45 0.86 -0.31 5.92
CA SER A 45 0.46 -1.56 6.56
C SER A 45 1.68 -2.40 7.01
N PRO A 46 1.56 -3.25 8.06
CA PRO A 46 2.64 -4.15 8.47
C PRO A 46 3.12 -5.08 7.36
N ARG A 47 2.20 -5.55 6.50
CA ARG A 47 2.51 -6.38 5.32
C ARG A 47 3.33 -5.61 4.29
N THR A 48 3.00 -4.34 4.05
CA THR A 48 3.75 -3.48 3.14
C THR A 48 5.16 -3.23 3.67
N LEU A 49 5.31 -2.94 4.97
CA LEU A 49 6.62 -2.81 5.63
C LEU A 49 7.44 -4.10 5.53
N ASP A 50 6.82 -5.28 5.69
CA ASP A 50 7.48 -6.58 5.53
C ASP A 50 7.99 -6.79 4.09
N ASN A 51 7.17 -6.45 3.08
CA ASN A 51 7.60 -6.49 1.69
C ASN A 51 8.78 -5.55 1.41
N TRP A 52 8.72 -4.33 1.95
CA TRP A 52 9.78 -3.33 1.82
C TRP A 52 11.09 -3.78 2.47
N CYS A 53 11.04 -4.38 3.66
CA CYS A 53 12.21 -4.97 4.33
C CYS A 53 12.83 -6.14 3.53
N ARG A 54 12.02 -6.82 2.70
CA ARG A 54 12.50 -7.87 1.77
C ARG A 54 12.97 -7.33 0.42
N GLY A 55 13.09 -6.02 0.25
CA GLY A 55 13.50 -5.40 -1.00
C GLY A 55 12.42 -5.33 -2.08
N ARG A 56 11.16 -5.66 -1.73
CA ARG A 56 9.99 -5.56 -2.62
C ARG A 56 9.27 -4.23 -2.41
N TYR A 57 9.83 -3.15 -2.95
CA TYR A 57 9.31 -1.80 -2.84
C TYR A 57 9.29 -1.11 -4.22
N PRO A 58 8.53 0.00 -4.39
CA PRO A 58 8.45 0.70 -5.67
C PRO A 58 9.77 1.43 -5.97
N ARG A 59 10.72 0.73 -6.61
CA ARG A 59 12.06 1.26 -6.93
C ARG A 59 12.01 2.44 -7.89
N ASN A 60 11.09 2.42 -8.85
CA ASN A 60 11.06 3.37 -9.96
C ASN A 60 10.06 4.52 -9.74
N ALA A 61 9.38 4.57 -8.61
CA ALA A 61 8.35 5.57 -8.34
C ALA A 61 8.22 5.87 -6.85
N VAL A 62 8.14 7.16 -6.50
CA VAL A 62 7.83 7.60 -5.14
C VAL A 62 6.32 7.60 -4.94
N THR A 63 5.78 6.54 -4.35
CA THR A 63 4.34 6.41 -4.05
C THR A 63 3.91 7.29 -2.87
N GLY A 64 2.61 7.57 -2.76
CA GLY A 64 2.06 8.32 -1.61
C GLY A 64 2.44 7.72 -0.26
N ALA A 65 2.37 6.38 -0.15
CA ALA A 65 2.78 5.65 1.06
C ALA A 65 4.26 5.89 1.44
N VAL A 66 5.16 5.99 0.46
CA VAL A 66 6.57 6.30 0.70
C VAL A 66 6.72 7.75 1.18
N ARG A 67 6.03 8.72 0.55
CA ARG A 67 6.08 10.14 0.94
C ARG A 67 5.53 10.37 2.34
N GLU A 68 4.40 9.76 2.66
CA GLU A 68 3.74 9.92 3.95
C GLU A 68 4.56 9.31 5.09
N LEU A 69 5.16 8.14 4.88
CA LEU A 69 6.03 7.52 5.88
C LEU A 69 7.33 8.33 6.07
N ASP A 70 7.92 8.82 4.98
CA ASP A 70 9.12 9.66 5.02
C ASP A 70 8.90 10.97 5.77
N ALA A 71 7.80 11.68 5.48
CA ALA A 71 7.41 12.90 6.18
C ALA A 71 7.16 12.65 7.68
N TRP A 72 6.43 11.57 8.00
CA TRP A 72 6.22 11.17 9.39
C TRP A 72 7.53 10.83 10.10
N ALA A 73 8.46 10.15 9.42
CA ALA A 73 9.74 9.75 9.99
C ALA A 73 10.61 10.97 10.35
N LEU A 74 10.64 12.00 9.50
CA LEU A 74 11.35 13.25 9.79
C LEU A 74 10.87 13.94 11.07
N GLU A 75 9.56 13.90 11.32
CA GLU A 75 8.96 14.57 12.47
C GLU A 75 9.07 13.73 13.75
N ASN A 76 9.02 12.40 13.64
CA ASN A 76 8.76 11.51 14.78
C ASN A 76 9.88 10.51 15.08
N SER A 77 10.93 10.43 14.25
CA SER A 77 12.03 9.46 14.41
C SER A 77 13.35 10.18 14.64
N PRO A 78 13.81 10.31 15.90
CA PRO A 78 15.08 10.94 16.21
C PRO A 78 16.25 10.30 15.44
N GLY A 79 17.03 11.12 14.74
CA GLY A 79 18.17 10.67 13.95
C GLY A 79 17.82 10.15 12.55
N TYR A 80 16.57 10.24 12.10
CA TYR A 80 16.23 10.00 10.70
C TYR A 80 16.62 11.21 9.83
N PRO A 81 17.24 11.01 8.64
CA PRO A 81 17.63 9.73 8.04
C PRO A 81 19.02 9.19 8.45
N GLU A 82 19.89 10.00 9.04
CA GLU A 82 21.34 9.76 9.18
C GLU A 82 21.70 8.52 10.01
N ALA A 83 20.88 8.16 11.00
CA ALA A 83 21.12 7.04 11.92
C ALA A 83 21.16 5.69 11.21
N ALA A 84 20.45 5.54 10.09
CA ALA A 84 20.49 4.35 9.25
C ALA A 84 21.65 4.36 8.24
N ARG A 85 22.43 5.46 8.20
CA ARG A 85 23.48 5.72 7.19
C ARG A 85 22.98 5.53 5.76
N ALA A 86 21.72 5.86 5.49
CA ALA A 86 21.11 5.80 4.18
C ALA A 86 20.41 7.13 3.86
N PRO A 87 20.21 7.45 2.57
CA PRO A 87 19.40 8.59 2.15
C PRO A 87 17.93 8.38 2.54
N ARG A 88 17.12 9.43 2.35
CA ARG A 88 15.69 9.37 2.67
C ARG A 88 14.96 8.31 1.84
N LEU A 89 13.82 7.84 2.33
CA LEU A 89 12.97 6.88 1.60
C LEU A 89 12.54 7.43 0.24
N VAL A 90 12.25 8.74 0.16
CA VAL A 90 11.87 9.40 -1.11
C VAL A 90 13.04 9.59 -2.07
N GLU A 91 14.28 9.62 -1.58
CA GLU A 91 15.50 9.77 -2.40
C GLU A 91 16.00 8.43 -2.94
N THR A 92 15.59 7.35 -2.31
CA THR A 92 15.94 5.97 -2.68
C THR A 92 14.88 5.29 -3.57
N CYS A 93 13.76 5.98 -3.80
CA CYS A 93 12.71 5.63 -4.75
C CYS A 93 12.70 6.64 -5.92
N GLY A 94 12.67 6.15 -7.16
CA GLY A 94 12.57 6.99 -8.35
C GLY A 94 13.46 6.50 -9.49
N PRO A 95 13.25 6.98 -10.73
CA PRO A 95 14.18 6.70 -11.80
C PRO A 95 15.56 7.18 -11.35
N THR A 96 16.56 6.28 -11.33
CA THR A 96 17.95 6.70 -11.19
C THR A 96 18.19 7.73 -12.28
N PRO A 97 18.52 8.99 -11.96
CA PRO A 97 18.80 9.96 -13.00
C PRO A 97 19.99 9.41 -13.79
N ALA A 98 19.74 9.00 -15.03
CA ALA A 98 20.78 8.66 -15.97
C ALA A 98 21.58 9.95 -16.21
N GLY A 99 22.71 10.08 -15.54
CA GLY A 99 23.63 11.21 -15.70
C GLY A 99 23.15 12.50 -15.04
N ALA A 100 23.33 12.61 -13.73
CA ALA A 100 23.58 13.92 -13.13
C ALA A 100 25.07 14.25 -13.32
N THR A 101 25.45 14.70 -14.52
CA THR A 101 26.60 15.60 -14.62
C THR A 101 26.34 16.78 -13.70
N ALA A 102 27.32 17.08 -12.85
CA ALA A 102 27.32 18.20 -11.95
C ALA A 102 27.05 19.50 -12.73
N THR A 103 25.80 19.96 -12.72
CA THR A 103 25.49 21.35 -13.04
C THR A 103 25.57 22.10 -11.72
N GLU A 104 26.72 22.75 -11.57
CA GLU A 104 26.97 23.87 -10.66
C GLU A 104 25.73 24.77 -10.51
N PRO A 105 25.26 25.08 -9.29
CA PRO A 105 24.10 25.93 -9.12
C PRO A 105 24.46 27.36 -9.54
N ALA A 106 23.84 27.83 -10.62
CA ALA A 106 23.76 29.25 -10.92
C ALA A 106 23.07 29.97 -9.75
N GLN A 107 23.84 30.83 -9.11
CA GLN A 107 23.46 31.65 -7.98
C GLN A 107 22.32 32.59 -8.38
N ALA A 108 21.10 32.32 -7.90
CA ALA A 108 19.96 33.23 -8.01
C ALA A 108 20.06 34.31 -6.90
N PRO A 109 19.68 35.57 -7.20
CA PRO A 109 19.90 36.71 -6.32
C PRO A 109 19.04 36.66 -5.04
N ALA A 110 19.61 37.24 -3.98
CA ALA A 110 19.16 37.21 -2.60
C ALA A 110 17.68 37.61 -2.37
N PRO A 111 16.97 36.93 -1.43
CA PRO A 111 15.67 37.40 -0.97
C PRO A 111 15.82 38.63 -0.05
N ALA A 112 14.88 39.56 -0.20
CA ALA A 112 14.73 40.74 0.64
C ALA A 112 14.43 40.37 2.12
N PRO A 113 14.80 41.22 3.10
CA PRO A 113 14.62 40.91 4.51
C PRO A 113 13.13 40.93 4.90
N GLU A 114 12.58 39.76 5.20
CA GLU A 114 11.27 39.64 5.83
C GLU A 114 11.36 40.01 7.31
N THR A 115 10.36 40.80 7.74
CA THR A 115 10.26 41.39 9.08
C THR A 115 9.83 40.32 10.10
N PRO A 116 10.44 40.25 11.32
CA PRO A 116 10.05 39.27 12.32
C PRO A 116 8.66 39.59 12.90
N GLY A 117 7.70 38.69 12.66
CA GLY A 117 6.42 38.69 13.39
C GLY A 117 6.61 38.25 14.86
N PRO A 118 5.81 38.76 15.80
CA PRO A 118 5.98 38.49 17.23
C PRO A 118 5.62 37.02 17.58
N PRO A 119 6.29 36.43 18.59
CA PRO A 119 6.04 35.04 18.98
C PRO A 119 4.70 34.87 19.71
N PRO A 120 3.97 33.76 19.48
CA PRO A 120 2.80 33.41 20.29
C PRO A 120 3.24 32.94 21.69
N TRP A 121 2.89 33.74 22.69
CA TRP A 121 3.29 33.66 24.11
C TRP A 121 2.35 32.81 24.99
N TRP A 122 1.54 31.93 24.40
CA TRP A 122 0.56 31.14 25.13
C TRP A 122 0.93 29.67 25.13
N ARG A 123 1.72 29.27 26.13
CA ARG A 123 1.56 28.01 26.88
C ARG A 123 2.61 27.92 27.98
N ARG A 124 2.41 28.74 29.01
CA ARG A 124 2.95 28.47 30.34
C ARG A 124 1.97 27.59 31.13
N ARG A 125 2.50 26.43 31.52
CA ARG A 125 2.37 25.79 32.85
C ARG A 125 0.98 25.30 33.27
N ARG A 126 0.89 23.99 33.56
CA ARG A 126 0.83 23.50 34.96
C ARG A 126 1.62 22.19 35.10
N ILE A 127 2.27 22.09 36.26
CA ILE A 127 3.26 21.10 36.70
C ILE A 127 2.65 20.37 37.91
N LEU A 128 2.86 19.04 37.96
CA LEU A 128 2.98 18.07 39.07
C LEU A 128 1.94 18.01 40.21
N VAL A 129 1.73 16.77 40.72
CA VAL A 129 2.01 16.26 42.09
C VAL A 129 1.11 15.03 42.33
N ALA A 130 1.67 13.80 42.40
CA ALA A 130 1.91 12.94 43.60
C ALA A 130 0.61 12.37 44.23
N ALA A 131 0.50 11.21 44.88
CA ALA A 131 1.36 10.13 45.38
C ALA A 131 0.42 8.89 45.54
N LEU A 132 0.83 7.66 45.21
CA LEU A 132 1.40 6.62 46.08
C LEU A 132 0.46 6.01 47.17
N VAL A 133 0.42 4.66 47.18
CA VAL A 133 0.03 3.66 48.23
C VAL A 133 -1.47 3.57 48.62
N LEU A 134 -2.11 2.42 48.93
CA LEU A 134 -1.63 1.16 49.53
C LEU A 134 -2.68 0.02 49.42
N VAL A 135 -2.21 -1.19 49.09
CA VAL A 135 -2.49 -2.52 49.70
C VAL A 135 -3.89 -3.18 49.68
N LEU A 136 -3.85 -4.37 49.04
CA LEU A 136 -4.41 -5.69 49.37
C LEU A 136 -5.86 -5.80 49.88
N ALA A 137 -6.69 -6.46 49.07
CA ALA A 137 -7.70 -7.39 49.57
C ALA A 137 -7.64 -8.69 48.76
N VAL A 138 -7.27 -9.74 49.48
CA VAL A 138 -7.31 -11.16 49.11
C VAL A 138 -8.76 -11.56 48.81
N GLY A 139 -8.97 -12.28 47.70
CA GLY A 139 -10.26 -12.87 47.37
C GLY A 139 -10.11 -13.80 46.18
N GLY A 140 -9.70 -15.04 46.45
CA GLY A 140 -9.59 -16.08 45.44
C GLY A 140 -10.92 -16.34 44.76
N THR A 141 -10.95 -16.12 43.46
CA THR A 141 -11.92 -16.76 42.56
C THR A 141 -11.12 -17.44 41.46
N THR A 142 -11.16 -18.77 41.52
CA THR A 142 -10.83 -19.71 40.45
C THR A 142 -11.18 -19.14 39.08
N THR A 143 -10.17 -18.61 38.40
CA THR A 143 -10.29 -18.20 37.00
C THR A 143 -10.27 -19.48 36.19
N ALA A 144 -11.45 -20.03 35.94
CA ALA A 144 -11.66 -20.88 34.79
C ALA A 144 -11.24 -20.05 33.58
N LEU A 145 -10.01 -20.29 33.10
CA LEU A 145 -9.56 -19.89 31.77
C LEU A 145 -10.50 -20.58 30.79
N LEU A 146 -11.63 -19.92 30.52
CA LEU A 146 -12.35 -20.12 29.29
C LEU A 146 -11.34 -19.75 28.20
N LEU A 147 -10.72 -20.77 27.61
CA LEU A 147 -10.17 -20.70 26.27
C LEU A 147 -11.33 -20.26 25.39
N ARG A 148 -11.49 -18.94 25.28
CA ARG A 148 -12.27 -18.34 24.22
C ARG A 148 -11.50 -18.69 22.98
N ASP A 149 -12.04 -19.63 22.22
CA ASP A 149 -11.57 -19.98 20.89
C ASP A 149 -11.81 -18.73 20.03
N ASP A 150 -10.92 -17.73 20.18
CA ASP A 150 -10.91 -16.47 19.44
C ASP A 150 -10.43 -16.76 18.01
N GLY A 151 -11.16 -17.64 17.33
CA GLY A 151 -11.08 -17.80 15.90
C GLY A 151 -11.41 -16.45 15.24
N PRO A 152 -10.78 -16.12 14.11
CA PRO A 152 -11.11 -14.90 13.39
C PRO A 152 -12.60 -14.88 13.07
N ASP A 153 -13.26 -13.75 13.33
CA ASP A 153 -14.68 -13.57 13.03
C ASP A 153 -14.96 -13.98 11.57
N PRO A 154 -16.04 -14.71 11.30
CA PRO A 154 -16.38 -15.13 9.95
C PRO A 154 -16.56 -13.91 9.04
N ILE A 155 -15.89 -13.92 7.89
CA ILE A 155 -15.96 -12.82 6.93
C ILE A 155 -17.41 -12.73 6.41
N PRO A 156 -18.05 -11.55 6.41
CA PRO A 156 -19.41 -11.41 5.91
C PRO A 156 -19.51 -11.84 4.45
N PRO A 157 -20.67 -12.42 4.03
CA PRO A 157 -20.89 -12.83 2.65
C PRO A 157 -20.76 -11.64 1.69
N LEU A 158 -20.31 -11.92 0.47
CA LEU A 158 -20.17 -10.90 -0.57
C LEU A 158 -21.55 -10.54 -1.14
N PRO A 159 -21.81 -9.25 -1.42
CA PRO A 159 -22.99 -8.88 -2.17
C PRO A 159 -22.91 -9.44 -3.59
N SER A 160 -23.99 -9.98 -4.10
CA SER A 160 -24.04 -10.62 -5.42
C SER A 160 -25.23 -10.14 -6.26
N THR A 161 -25.98 -9.13 -5.80
CA THR A 161 -27.15 -8.62 -6.52
C THR A 161 -26.78 -7.36 -7.28
N GLY A 162 -26.98 -7.36 -8.59
CA GLY A 162 -26.88 -6.17 -9.45
C GLY A 162 -28.22 -5.44 -9.59
N ASP A 163 -28.39 -4.73 -10.70
CA ASP A 163 -29.67 -4.13 -11.09
C ASP A 163 -30.58 -5.10 -11.87
N GLY A 164 -30.13 -6.35 -12.06
CA GLY A 164 -30.82 -7.40 -12.79
C GLY A 164 -30.48 -7.44 -14.29
N ARG A 165 -29.75 -6.47 -14.82
CA ARG A 165 -29.29 -6.46 -16.22
C ARG A 165 -27.83 -6.88 -16.29
N LEU A 166 -27.55 -7.89 -17.11
CA LEU A 166 -26.19 -8.30 -17.42
C LEU A 166 -25.54 -7.34 -18.42
N ARG A 167 -24.24 -7.11 -18.26
CA ARG A 167 -23.41 -6.27 -19.15
C ARG A 167 -22.32 -7.11 -19.80
N PRO A 168 -22.19 -7.09 -21.13
CA PRO A 168 -21.12 -7.78 -21.80
C PRO A 168 -19.81 -7.02 -21.60
N GLU A 169 -18.78 -7.71 -21.09
CA GLU A 169 -17.42 -7.20 -20.97
C GLU A 169 -16.45 -8.13 -21.70
N THR A 170 -15.54 -7.54 -22.47
CA THR A 170 -14.51 -8.30 -23.18
C THR A 170 -13.20 -8.22 -22.44
N THR A 171 -12.57 -9.36 -22.15
CA THR A 171 -11.23 -9.37 -21.53
C THR A 171 -10.18 -8.79 -22.48
N GLY A 172 -9.18 -8.10 -21.93
CA GLY A 172 -8.02 -7.63 -22.71
C GLY A 172 -7.11 -8.75 -23.21
N SER A 173 -5.97 -8.36 -23.79
CA SER A 173 -5.01 -9.26 -24.46
C SER A 173 -4.37 -10.30 -23.54
N LEU A 174 -4.42 -10.11 -22.22
CA LEU A 174 -3.90 -11.05 -21.24
C LEU A 174 -4.97 -12.00 -20.69
N GLY A 175 -6.26 -11.82 -21.01
CA GLY A 175 -7.35 -12.50 -20.31
C GLY A 175 -7.51 -12.03 -18.86
N ALA A 176 -8.33 -12.73 -18.06
CA ALA A 176 -8.65 -12.30 -16.71
C ALA A 176 -8.68 -13.44 -15.70
N ASN A 177 -8.05 -13.24 -14.53
CA ASN A 177 -8.06 -14.24 -13.45
C ASN A 177 -9.40 -14.21 -12.72
N THR A 178 -9.87 -15.37 -12.26
CA THR A 178 -11.13 -15.51 -11.53
C THR A 178 -10.90 -16.04 -10.12
N PHE A 179 -11.69 -15.58 -9.16
CA PHE A 179 -11.55 -15.90 -7.74
C PHE A 179 -12.91 -16.14 -7.09
N ALA A 180 -12.93 -16.87 -5.98
CA ALA A 180 -14.12 -17.02 -5.16
C ALA A 180 -14.39 -15.76 -4.31
N ASP A 181 -13.33 -15.10 -3.83
CA ASP A 181 -13.44 -13.88 -3.00
C ASP A 181 -12.40 -12.82 -3.44
N PRO A 182 -12.84 -11.63 -3.88
CA PRO A 182 -11.96 -10.56 -4.36
C PRO A 182 -11.18 -9.87 -3.24
N ARG A 183 -11.54 -10.08 -1.96
CA ARG A 183 -10.88 -9.47 -0.79
C ARG A 183 -9.67 -10.27 -0.34
N THR A 184 -9.68 -11.58 -0.59
CA THR A 184 -8.67 -12.53 -0.10
C THR A 184 -7.89 -13.22 -1.21
N LEU A 185 -8.36 -13.13 -2.47
CA LEU A 185 -7.82 -13.84 -3.64
C LEU A 185 -7.84 -15.37 -3.49
N GLN A 186 -8.69 -15.90 -2.61
CA GLN A 186 -8.85 -17.33 -2.44
C GLN A 186 -9.73 -17.94 -3.53
N GLY A 187 -9.58 -19.26 -3.70
CA GLY A 187 -10.40 -20.03 -4.62
C GLY A 187 -10.21 -19.62 -6.08
N GLN A 188 -8.96 -19.33 -6.47
CA GLN A 188 -8.62 -19.07 -7.86
C GLN A 188 -9.08 -20.23 -8.74
N ALA A 189 -9.76 -19.91 -9.84
CA ALA A 189 -10.32 -20.88 -10.76
C ALA A 189 -9.74 -20.71 -12.17
N GLN A 190 -10.42 -21.31 -13.15
CA GLN A 190 -10.06 -21.19 -14.56
C GLN A 190 -10.03 -19.73 -14.97
N LYS A 191 -8.90 -19.33 -15.57
CA LYS A 191 -8.72 -18.00 -16.13
C LYS A 191 -9.63 -17.82 -17.34
N ILE A 192 -10.24 -16.64 -17.48
CA ILE A 192 -10.94 -16.25 -18.69
C ILE A 192 -9.89 -15.99 -19.78
N PRO A 193 -9.94 -16.67 -20.94
CA PRO A 193 -8.99 -16.45 -22.02
C PRO A 193 -9.01 -15.00 -22.53
N PRO A 194 -7.93 -14.52 -23.17
CA PRO A 194 -7.94 -13.23 -23.85
C PRO A 194 -9.08 -13.10 -24.86
N ASP A 195 -9.50 -11.86 -25.14
CA ASP A 195 -10.52 -11.53 -26.14
C ASP A 195 -11.86 -12.29 -25.97
N THR A 196 -12.15 -12.76 -24.76
CA THR A 196 -13.41 -13.46 -24.45
C THR A 196 -14.41 -12.46 -23.89
N THR A 197 -15.61 -12.43 -24.47
CA THR A 197 -16.74 -11.66 -23.94
C THR A 197 -17.51 -12.49 -22.91
N VAL A 198 -17.71 -11.92 -21.73
CA VAL A 198 -18.49 -12.51 -20.64
C VAL A 198 -19.55 -11.53 -20.17
N GLU A 199 -20.60 -12.06 -19.56
CA GLU A 199 -21.66 -11.30 -18.92
C GLU A 199 -21.29 -11.01 -17.48
N VAL A 200 -21.31 -9.72 -17.13
CA VAL A 200 -21.03 -9.19 -15.80
C VAL A 200 -22.33 -8.76 -15.16
N ARG A 201 -22.57 -9.19 -13.92
CA ARG A 201 -23.76 -8.81 -13.16
C ARG A 201 -23.60 -7.45 -12.47
N CYS A 202 -22.49 -7.25 -11.80
CA CYS A 202 -22.24 -6.07 -10.97
C CYS A 202 -20.75 -5.93 -10.61
N ARG A 203 -20.39 -4.78 -10.04
CA ARG A 203 -19.04 -4.46 -9.55
C ARG A 203 -18.97 -4.34 -8.04
N TYR A 204 -17.85 -4.77 -7.47
CA TYR A 204 -17.56 -4.69 -6.04
C TYR A 204 -16.24 -3.96 -5.80
N TYR A 205 -16.22 -3.05 -4.82
CA TYR A 205 -15.04 -2.27 -4.48
C TYR A 205 -14.18 -3.01 -3.44
N ALA A 206 -12.99 -3.45 -3.85
CA ALA A 206 -11.99 -4.09 -2.99
C ALA A 206 -10.58 -3.58 -3.34
N PRO A 207 -10.23 -2.34 -2.92
CA PRO A 207 -8.99 -1.67 -3.31
C PRO A 207 -7.75 -2.19 -2.58
N SER A 208 -7.92 -3.06 -1.57
CA SER A 208 -6.81 -3.63 -0.80
C SER A 208 -5.90 -4.52 -1.63
N ILE A 209 -6.36 -4.97 -2.81
CA ILE A 209 -5.58 -5.76 -3.76
C ILE A 209 -4.87 -4.81 -4.74
N PRO A 210 -3.53 -4.73 -4.73
CA PRO A 210 -2.80 -3.77 -5.57
C PRO A 210 -3.01 -3.94 -7.09
N SER A 211 -3.34 -5.16 -7.54
CA SER A 211 -3.52 -5.45 -8.97
C SER A 211 -4.75 -4.79 -9.59
N VAL A 212 -5.70 -4.29 -8.80
CA VAL A 212 -6.88 -3.54 -9.29
C VAL A 212 -6.73 -2.02 -9.19
N SER A 213 -5.52 -1.53 -8.86
CA SER A 213 -5.22 -0.09 -8.87
C SER A 213 -5.33 0.49 -10.30
N PRO A 214 -5.81 1.73 -10.48
CA PRO A 214 -6.20 2.71 -9.45
C PRO A 214 -7.63 2.57 -8.90
N ASP A 215 -8.55 1.94 -9.64
CA ASP A 215 -9.98 2.05 -9.35
C ASP A 215 -10.49 1.08 -8.28
N GLY A 216 -9.83 -0.06 -8.09
CA GLY A 216 -10.14 -1.02 -7.03
C GLY A 216 -11.39 -1.87 -7.24
N PHE A 217 -11.95 -1.91 -8.45
CA PHE A 217 -13.19 -2.65 -8.75
C PHE A 217 -12.94 -4.08 -9.26
N TRP A 218 -13.92 -4.93 -8.95
CA TRP A 218 -14.02 -6.33 -9.35
C TRP A 218 -15.38 -6.60 -9.96
N TYR A 219 -15.44 -7.45 -10.97
CA TYR A 219 -16.68 -7.87 -11.63
C TYR A 219 -17.12 -9.25 -11.18
N LEU A 220 -18.42 -9.39 -10.90
CA LEU A 220 -19.06 -10.68 -10.71
C LEU A 220 -19.49 -11.23 -12.06
N ILE A 221 -18.91 -12.36 -12.46
CA ILE A 221 -19.11 -12.99 -13.76
C ILE A 221 -20.30 -13.97 -13.70
N GLU A 222 -21.11 -14.01 -14.75
CA GLU A 222 -22.30 -14.88 -14.88
C GLU A 222 -22.21 -15.86 -16.04
N THR A 223 -21.19 -15.76 -16.89
CA THR A 223 -21.00 -16.66 -18.03
C THR A 223 -20.44 -18.02 -17.62
N ASP A 224 -21.12 -19.08 -18.04
CA ASP A 224 -20.67 -20.47 -18.09
C ASP A 224 -19.89 -20.94 -16.83
N GLU A 225 -18.69 -21.47 -17.02
CA GLU A 225 -17.82 -22.03 -16.00
C GLU A 225 -17.27 -21.01 -15.00
N TRP A 226 -17.41 -19.71 -15.30
CA TRP A 226 -17.00 -18.60 -14.42
C TRP A 226 -18.16 -18.00 -13.63
N ALA A 227 -19.38 -18.50 -13.80
CA ALA A 227 -20.55 -17.98 -13.09
C ALA A 227 -20.33 -17.97 -11.57
N GLY A 228 -20.64 -16.84 -10.93
CA GLY A 228 -20.45 -16.62 -9.50
C GLY A 228 -19.01 -16.32 -9.08
N ARG A 229 -18.07 -16.15 -10.02
CA ARG A 229 -16.67 -15.81 -9.73
C ARG A 229 -16.42 -14.31 -9.87
N TRP A 230 -15.40 -13.84 -9.17
CA TRP A 230 -14.94 -12.45 -9.21
C TRP A 230 -13.69 -12.30 -10.06
N SER A 231 -13.65 -11.27 -10.89
CA SER A 231 -12.52 -10.95 -11.78
C SER A 231 -12.10 -9.48 -11.63
N PRO A 232 -10.81 -9.13 -11.70
CA PRO A 232 -10.36 -7.74 -11.68
C PRO A 232 -10.97 -6.93 -12.83
N ALA A 233 -11.62 -5.80 -12.57
CA ALA A 233 -12.27 -4.99 -13.61
C ALA A 233 -11.27 -4.44 -14.65
N ASN A 234 -10.05 -4.12 -14.22
CA ASN A 234 -8.98 -3.63 -15.08
C ASN A 234 -8.34 -4.71 -15.98
N SER A 235 -8.86 -5.94 -15.96
CA SER A 235 -8.50 -6.98 -16.93
C SER A 235 -9.42 -6.99 -18.16
N PHE A 236 -10.44 -6.12 -18.18
CA PHE A 236 -11.41 -5.99 -19.27
C PHE A 236 -11.16 -4.73 -20.08
N MET A 237 -11.78 -4.67 -21.26
CA MET A 237 -11.70 -3.54 -22.17
C MET A 237 -12.49 -2.34 -21.64
N ASN A 238 -13.54 -2.52 -20.83
CA ASN A 238 -14.25 -1.41 -20.17
C ASN A 238 -14.73 -0.30 -21.13
N GLY A 239 -15.20 -0.71 -22.32
CA GLY A 239 -15.58 0.21 -23.40
C GLY A 239 -14.44 0.70 -24.31
N ASP A 240 -13.18 0.36 -24.02
CA ASP A 240 -12.04 0.68 -24.86
C ASP A 240 -12.06 -0.13 -26.17
N VAL A 241 -11.54 0.48 -27.23
CA VAL A 241 -11.45 -0.16 -28.56
C VAL A 241 -10.32 -1.18 -28.58
N LYS A 242 -10.60 -2.40 -29.08
CA LYS A 242 -9.59 -3.46 -29.23
C LYS A 242 -8.40 -2.98 -30.07
N GLY A 243 -7.19 -3.13 -29.53
CA GLY A 243 -5.95 -2.69 -30.16
C GLY A 243 -5.64 -1.19 -30.01
N GLY A 244 -6.55 -0.42 -29.42
CA GLY A 244 -6.32 0.97 -29.03
C GLY A 244 -5.62 1.11 -27.68
N PRO A 245 -5.36 2.35 -27.24
CA PRO A 245 -4.91 2.61 -25.88
C PRO A 245 -5.99 2.20 -24.87
N THR A 246 -5.55 1.60 -23.76
CA THR A 246 -6.41 1.34 -22.60
C THR A 246 -6.59 2.62 -21.80
N LEU A 247 -7.80 3.16 -21.79
CA LEU A 247 -8.15 4.42 -21.13
C LEU A 247 -8.97 4.19 -19.87
N HIS A 248 -9.70 3.07 -19.78
CA HIS A 248 -10.61 2.78 -18.67
C HIS A 248 -10.18 1.53 -17.90
N ASN A 249 -9.99 1.67 -16.58
CA ASN A 249 -9.72 0.53 -15.70
C ASN A 249 -11.00 -0.14 -15.20
N THR A 250 -12.15 0.55 -15.32
CA THR A 250 -13.47 0.06 -14.90
C THR A 250 -14.52 0.68 -15.82
N ASP A 251 -15.42 -0.14 -16.36
CA ASP A 251 -16.74 0.32 -16.84
C ASP A 251 -17.63 0.66 -15.63
N PHE A 252 -17.93 1.95 -15.48
CA PHE A 252 -18.78 2.48 -14.42
C PHE A 252 -20.28 2.34 -14.71
N ASP A 253 -20.67 1.95 -15.93
CA ASP A 253 -22.05 1.61 -16.24
C ASP A 253 -22.45 0.24 -15.69
N VAL A 254 -21.48 -0.60 -15.29
CA VAL A 254 -21.73 -1.80 -14.48
C VAL A 254 -22.19 -1.38 -13.07
N PRO A 255 -23.37 -1.82 -12.60
CA PRO A 255 -23.92 -1.40 -11.32
C PRO A 255 -23.11 -1.96 -10.14
N VAL A 256 -23.11 -1.27 -9.00
CA VAL A 256 -22.47 -1.77 -7.76
C VAL A 256 -23.30 -2.91 -7.17
N CYS A 257 -22.65 -3.98 -6.75
CA CYS A 257 -23.31 -5.10 -6.07
C CYS A 257 -23.92 -4.68 -4.74
N ARG A 258 -25.12 -5.18 -4.44
CA ARG A 258 -25.88 -4.97 -3.20
C ARG A 258 -26.29 -6.27 -2.54
#